data_AF-A0A7I7UJC5-F1
#
_entry.id   AF-A0A7I7UJC5-F1
#
_cell.length_a   1.000
_cell.length_b   1.000
_cell.length_c   1.000
_cell.angle_alpha   90.00
_cell.angle_beta   90.00
_cell.angle_gamma   90.00
#
_symmetry.space_group_name_H-M   'P 1'
#
loop_
_entity.id
_entity.type
_entity.pdbx_description
1 polymer ?
#
loop_
_entity_poly.entity_id
_entity_poly.type
_entity_poly.pdbx_seq_one_letter_code
_entity_poly.pdbx_strand_id
1 'polypeptide(L)'
;MYDPQTILSAIDQHGVPILTGFGLAMVLQNIAMVTAVVMTHREGWISIPLPCTYLWFAHDLGVVVRFDTWFHTYDHWFLKLFWVGLLTAFLLELVFLYQAAAVGRREYLPNGRTATWTALLAGGAIAVVVLWEYLKQMWGDPLYQAAPAVTLFALPVAATALILRRRSAVAQHALIYGCFAGMVVLWWSITATFYGPFFVSWQYLTAGGVAFVMLVGVTVLVARLRRGTTSLGPAGISEHPASKIDAMTARGAMPARFPV
;
A
#
# COMPACT_ATOMS: atom_id res chain seq x y z
N MET A 1 -16.55 10.67 -18.71
CA MET A 1 -16.97 9.54 -17.85
C MET A 1 -17.18 8.31 -18.72
N TYR A 2 -16.94 7.10 -18.23
CA TYR A 2 -17.44 5.89 -18.88
C TYR A 2 -18.89 5.63 -18.44
N ASP A 3 -19.64 4.89 -19.26
CA ASP A 3 -20.98 4.40 -18.92
C ASP A 3 -20.89 3.07 -18.13
N PRO A 4 -21.48 2.97 -16.92
CA PRO A 4 -21.50 1.73 -16.16
C PRO A 4 -22.04 0.53 -16.94
N GLN A 5 -23.09 0.71 -17.74
CA GLN A 5 -23.76 -0.40 -18.43
C GLN A 5 -22.87 -1.02 -19.51
N THR A 6 -22.07 -0.18 -20.17
CA THR A 6 -21.03 -0.64 -21.10
C THR A 6 -20.04 -1.59 -20.42
N ILE A 7 -19.59 -1.27 -19.20
CA ILE A 7 -18.65 -2.13 -18.45
C ILE A 7 -19.32 -3.43 -18.00
N LEU A 8 -20.53 -3.33 -17.43
CA LEU A 8 -21.26 -4.52 -16.94
C LEU A 8 -21.57 -5.49 -18.07
N SER A 9 -22.02 -4.97 -19.22
CA SER A 9 -22.25 -5.78 -20.42
C SER A 9 -20.98 -6.46 -20.93
N ALA A 10 -19.84 -5.75 -20.90
CA ALA A 10 -18.55 -6.33 -21.28
C ALA A 10 -18.12 -7.46 -20.33
N ILE A 11 -18.40 -7.32 -19.04
CA ILE A 11 -18.14 -8.36 -18.04
C ILE A 11 -18.97 -9.61 -18.34
N ASP A 12 -20.25 -9.47 -18.66
CA ASP A 12 -21.11 -10.62 -18.98
C ASP A 12 -20.67 -11.33 -20.27
N GLN A 13 -20.22 -10.57 -21.28
CA GLN A 13 -19.75 -11.12 -22.56
C GLN A 13 -18.35 -11.76 -22.47
N HIS A 14 -17.49 -11.26 -21.59
CA HIS A 14 -16.09 -11.64 -21.48
C HIS A 14 -15.69 -12.04 -20.06
N GLY A 15 -16.59 -12.71 -19.33
CA GLY A 15 -16.43 -12.98 -17.90
C GLY A 15 -15.15 -13.75 -17.56
N VAL A 16 -14.77 -14.77 -18.36
CA VAL A 16 -13.58 -15.59 -18.10
C VAL A 16 -12.27 -14.79 -18.16
N PRO A 17 -11.91 -14.11 -19.27
CA PRO A 17 -10.67 -13.35 -19.33
C PRO A 17 -10.65 -12.19 -18.31
N ILE A 18 -11.78 -11.52 -18.09
CA ILE A 18 -11.90 -10.43 -17.12
C ILE A 18 -11.67 -10.95 -15.69
N LEU A 19 -12.35 -12.04 -15.31
CA LEU A 19 -12.20 -12.66 -13.99
C LEU A 19 -10.78 -13.17 -13.77
N THR A 20 -10.15 -13.74 -14.81
CA THR A 20 -8.76 -14.20 -14.73
C THR A 20 -7.81 -13.03 -14.53
N GLY A 21 -7.92 -11.98 -15.34
CA GLY A 21 -7.03 -10.82 -15.24
C GLY A 21 -7.16 -10.09 -13.91
N PHE A 22 -8.38 -9.75 -13.48
CA PHE A 22 -8.59 -9.10 -12.19
C PHE A 22 -8.34 -10.04 -11.01
N GLY A 23 -8.67 -11.32 -11.11
CA GLY A 23 -8.37 -12.32 -10.09
C GLY A 23 -6.87 -12.43 -9.84
N LEU A 24 -6.06 -12.52 -10.90
CA LEU A 24 -4.60 -12.51 -10.79
C LEU A 24 -4.07 -11.18 -10.24
N ALA A 25 -4.66 -10.05 -10.65
CA ALA A 25 -4.30 -8.73 -10.10
C ALA A 25 -4.55 -8.67 -8.59
N MET A 26 -5.68 -9.19 -8.11
CA MET A 26 -6.01 -9.29 -6.69
C MET A 26 -5.06 -10.21 -5.92
N VAL A 27 -4.63 -11.33 -6.51
CA VAL A 27 -3.63 -12.22 -5.90
C VAL A 27 -2.29 -11.49 -5.73
N LEU A 28 -1.82 -10.79 -6.77
CA LEU A 28 -0.58 -10.00 -6.69
C LEU A 28 -0.68 -8.89 -5.64
N GLN A 29 -1.81 -8.19 -5.59
CA GLN A 29 -2.07 -7.17 -4.56
C GLN A 29 -1.98 -7.77 -3.14
N ASN A 30 -2.62 -8.92 -2.90
CA ASN A 30 -2.58 -9.58 -1.60
C ASN A 30 -1.15 -10.01 -1.22
N ILE A 31 -0.39 -10.60 -2.15
CA ILE A 31 1.02 -10.95 -1.93
C ILE A 31 1.83 -9.71 -1.54
N ALA A 32 1.64 -8.60 -2.26
CA ALA A 32 2.34 -7.34 -1.98
C ALA A 32 1.99 -6.79 -0.59
N MET A 33 0.70 -6.72 -0.26
CA MET A 33 0.22 -6.16 1.00
C MET A 33 0.63 -7.01 2.20
N VAL A 34 0.49 -8.34 2.12
CA VAL A 34 0.95 -9.26 3.18
C VAL A 34 2.47 -9.18 3.34
N THR A 35 3.23 -9.11 2.23
CA THR A 35 4.68 -8.89 2.30
C THR A 35 4.99 -7.59 3.05
N ALA A 36 4.27 -6.50 2.77
CA ALA A 36 4.47 -5.23 3.47
C ALA A 36 4.19 -5.35 4.99
N VAL A 37 3.11 -6.04 5.38
CA VAL A 37 2.80 -6.33 6.79
C VAL A 37 3.96 -7.08 7.46
N VAL A 38 4.43 -8.15 6.83
CA VAL A 38 5.53 -8.98 7.34
C VAL A 38 6.83 -8.17 7.47
N MET A 39 7.14 -7.35 6.47
CA MET A 39 8.33 -6.51 6.48
C MET A 39 8.30 -5.47 7.60
N THR A 40 7.16 -4.84 7.85
CA THR A 40 7.01 -3.91 8.96
C THR A 40 7.12 -4.59 10.31
N HIS A 41 6.50 -5.76 10.47
CA HIS A 41 6.64 -6.54 11.69
C HIS A 41 8.11 -6.93 11.95
N ARG A 42 8.81 -7.43 10.92
CA ARG A 42 10.18 -7.90 11.03
C ARG A 42 11.18 -6.78 11.32
N GLU A 43 11.02 -5.62 10.69
CA GLU A 43 12.05 -4.57 10.72
C GLU A 43 11.68 -3.39 11.61
N GLY A 44 10.44 -3.27 12.08
CA GLY A 44 10.02 -2.23 13.01
C GLY A 44 9.89 -0.84 12.37
N TRP A 45 9.76 -0.77 11.04
CA TRP A 45 9.54 0.46 10.26
C TRP A 45 8.35 0.26 9.32
N ILE A 46 7.64 1.34 8.99
CA ILE A 46 6.51 1.21 8.06
C ILE A 46 7.01 0.83 6.67
N SER A 47 6.33 -0.13 6.03
CA SER A 47 6.64 -0.58 4.68
C SER A 47 5.91 0.27 3.65
N ILE A 48 4.60 0.41 3.81
CA ILE A 48 3.77 1.28 2.97
C ILE A 48 3.87 2.74 3.46
N PRO A 49 4.17 3.71 2.58
CA PRO A 49 4.16 5.14 2.93
C PRO A 49 2.77 5.62 3.39
N LEU A 50 2.73 6.52 4.38
CA LEU A 50 1.47 7.06 4.93
C LEU A 50 0.51 7.63 3.88
N PRO A 51 0.95 8.41 2.87
CA PRO A 51 0.03 8.91 1.85
C PRO A 51 -0.70 7.77 1.12
N CYS A 52 -0.03 6.64 0.88
CA CYS A 52 -0.64 5.47 0.27
C CYS A 52 -1.61 4.79 1.23
N THR A 53 -1.22 4.61 2.50
CA THR A 53 -2.10 4.04 3.51
C THR A 53 -3.41 4.84 3.65
N TYR A 54 -3.35 6.17 3.67
CA TYR A 54 -4.55 6.99 3.73
C TYR A 54 -5.38 6.93 2.45
N LEU A 55 -4.72 7.00 1.29
CA LEU A 55 -5.40 6.99 -0.01
C LEU A 55 -6.14 5.66 -0.24
N TRP A 56 -5.47 4.54 0.02
CA TRP A 56 -6.08 3.23 -0.16
C TRP A 56 -7.19 3.00 0.86
N PHE A 57 -6.97 3.36 2.13
CA PHE A 57 -8.01 3.32 3.16
C PHE A 57 -9.27 4.08 2.75
N ALA A 58 -9.13 5.29 2.22
CA ALA A 58 -10.25 6.09 1.76
C ALA A 58 -10.96 5.48 0.54
N HIS A 59 -10.19 4.96 -0.41
CA HIS A 59 -10.71 4.27 -1.59
C HIS A 59 -11.54 3.03 -1.19
N ASP A 60 -10.95 2.13 -0.43
CA ASP A 60 -11.55 0.85 -0.06
C ASP A 60 -12.71 1.04 0.91
N LEU A 61 -12.58 1.91 1.93
CA LEU A 61 -13.68 2.28 2.81
C LEU A 61 -14.87 2.79 1.99
N GLY A 62 -14.62 3.66 1.01
CA GLY A 62 -15.65 4.22 0.13
C GLY A 62 -16.42 3.15 -0.64
N VAL A 63 -15.77 2.06 -1.05
CA VAL A 63 -16.46 0.91 -1.65
C VAL A 63 -17.20 0.10 -0.60
N VAL A 64 -16.54 -0.25 0.51
CA VAL A 64 -17.08 -1.13 1.54
C VAL A 64 -18.37 -0.59 2.16
N VAL A 65 -18.40 0.71 2.53
CA VAL A 65 -19.58 1.33 3.16
C VAL A 65 -20.79 1.45 2.24
N ARG A 66 -20.60 1.33 0.92
CA ARG A 66 -21.65 1.43 -0.10
C ARG A 66 -22.28 0.08 -0.45
N PHE A 67 -22.45 -0.79 0.54
CA PHE A 67 -23.01 -2.13 0.37
C PHE A 67 -24.29 -2.13 -0.48
N ASP A 68 -25.24 -1.26 -0.16
CA ASP A 68 -26.53 -1.16 -0.87
C ASP A 68 -26.37 -0.85 -2.38
N THR A 69 -25.41 0.00 -2.72
CA THR A 69 -25.09 0.33 -4.12
C THR A 69 -24.66 -0.91 -4.90
N TRP A 70 -23.82 -1.77 -4.31
CA TRP A 70 -23.27 -2.94 -5.00
C TRP A 70 -24.23 -4.12 -5.03
N PHE A 71 -25.00 -4.32 -3.95
CA PHE A 71 -25.85 -5.49 -3.78
C PHE A 71 -27.30 -5.27 -4.24
N HIS A 72 -27.80 -4.04 -4.27
CA HIS A 72 -29.19 -3.74 -4.63
C HIS A 72 -29.33 -2.75 -5.79
N THR A 73 -28.46 -1.73 -5.90
CA THR A 73 -28.57 -0.76 -7.01
C THR A 73 -28.05 -1.32 -8.32
N TYR A 74 -26.79 -1.78 -8.35
CA TYR A 74 -26.23 -2.41 -9.56
C TYR A 74 -26.57 -3.89 -9.65
N ASP A 75 -26.69 -4.58 -8.50
CA ASP A 75 -27.06 -6.00 -8.39
C ASP A 75 -26.30 -6.94 -9.34
N HIS A 76 -25.01 -6.67 -9.58
CA HIS A 76 -24.20 -7.43 -10.54
C HIS A 76 -23.23 -8.38 -9.84
N TRP A 77 -23.19 -9.66 -10.26
CA TRP A 77 -22.38 -10.70 -9.62
C TRP A 77 -20.90 -10.29 -9.48
N PHE A 78 -20.33 -9.70 -10.54
CA PHE A 78 -18.94 -9.27 -10.55
C PHE A 78 -18.68 -8.14 -9.54
N LEU A 79 -19.59 -7.18 -9.40
CA LEU A 79 -19.43 -6.09 -8.44
C LEU A 79 -19.52 -6.59 -7.00
N LYS A 80 -20.36 -7.60 -6.73
CA LYS A 80 -20.41 -8.27 -5.42
C LYS A 80 -19.09 -8.98 -5.12
N LEU A 81 -18.50 -9.68 -6.08
CA LEU A 81 -17.17 -10.29 -5.92
C LEU A 81 -16.07 -9.24 -5.75
N PHE A 82 -16.11 -8.16 -6.53
CA PHE A 82 -15.18 -7.04 -6.42
C PHE A 82 -15.26 -6.38 -5.03
N TRP A 83 -16.47 -6.20 -4.49
CA TRP A 83 -16.68 -5.73 -3.13
C TRP A 83 -16.05 -6.65 -2.08
N VAL A 84 -16.20 -7.98 -2.21
CA VAL A 84 -15.54 -8.95 -1.31
C VAL A 84 -14.02 -8.83 -1.43
N GLY A 85 -13.49 -8.69 -2.65
CA GLY A 85 -12.07 -8.43 -2.88
C GLY A 85 -11.59 -7.18 -2.14
N LEU A 86 -12.28 -6.07 -2.29
CA LEU A 86 -11.92 -4.81 -1.63
C LEU A 86 -12.15 -4.83 -0.12
N LEU A 87 -13.10 -5.62 0.40
CA LEU A 87 -13.21 -5.84 1.83
C LEU A 87 -11.93 -6.47 2.40
N THR A 88 -11.31 -7.41 1.69
CA THR A 88 -10.06 -8.02 2.17
C THR A 88 -8.89 -7.04 2.15
N ALA A 89 -8.79 -6.18 1.13
CA ALA A 89 -7.81 -5.11 1.05
C ALA A 89 -8.02 -4.06 2.15
N PHE A 90 -9.27 -3.62 2.39
CA PHE A 90 -9.65 -2.72 3.48
C PHE A 90 -9.18 -3.25 4.85
N LEU A 91 -9.38 -4.54 5.12
CA LEU A 91 -8.94 -5.16 6.38
C LEU A 91 -7.41 -5.12 6.54
N LEU A 92 -6.65 -5.32 5.45
CA LEU A 92 -5.19 -5.17 5.46
C LEU A 92 -4.76 -3.71 5.65
N GLU A 93 -5.54 -2.74 5.17
CA GLU A 93 -5.25 -1.32 5.37
C GLU A 93 -5.49 -0.86 6.80
N LEU A 94 -6.47 -1.44 7.49
CA LEU A 94 -6.60 -1.30 8.94
C LEU A 94 -5.35 -1.81 9.67
N VAL A 95 -4.75 -2.91 9.19
CA VAL A 95 -3.46 -3.40 9.71
C VAL A 95 -2.35 -2.39 9.41
N PHE A 96 -2.30 -1.79 8.23
CA PHE A 96 -1.31 -0.73 7.93
C PHE A 96 -1.47 0.51 8.81
N LEU A 97 -2.71 0.95 9.06
CA LEU A 97 -2.98 2.05 9.99
C LEU A 97 -2.54 1.70 11.41
N TYR A 98 -2.83 0.47 11.87
CA TYR A 98 -2.33 -0.02 13.15
C TYR A 98 -0.80 -0.03 13.21
N GLN A 99 -0.13 -0.54 12.17
CA GLN A 99 1.33 -0.54 12.09
C GLN A 99 1.90 0.88 12.07
N ALA A 100 1.28 1.81 11.35
CA ALA A 100 1.63 3.22 11.36
C ALA A 100 1.49 3.84 12.75
N ALA A 101 0.43 3.51 13.49
CA ALA A 101 0.26 3.94 14.88
C ALA A 101 1.37 3.38 15.79
N ALA A 102 1.68 2.09 15.65
CA ALA A 102 2.61 1.37 16.51
C ALA A 102 4.08 1.78 16.29
N VAL A 103 4.53 1.86 15.03
CA VAL A 103 5.95 2.09 14.71
C VAL A 103 6.24 3.43 14.04
N GLY A 104 5.24 4.07 13.42
CA GLY A 104 5.43 5.28 12.61
C GLY A 104 5.88 6.51 13.41
N ARG A 105 5.51 6.64 14.69
CA ARG A 105 5.91 7.80 15.53
C ARG A 105 7.42 8.01 15.52
N ARG A 106 8.19 6.92 15.65
CA ARG A 106 9.67 6.99 15.72
C ARG A 106 10.28 7.60 14.47
N GLU A 107 9.62 7.43 13.33
CA GLU A 107 10.08 7.95 12.05
C GLU A 107 9.56 9.35 11.76
N TYR A 108 8.28 9.62 11.98
CA TYR A 108 7.65 10.87 11.53
C TYR A 108 7.58 11.95 12.60
N LEU A 109 7.56 11.57 13.88
CA LEU A 109 7.46 12.49 15.01
C LEU A 109 8.29 11.99 16.21
N PRO A 110 9.63 11.86 16.07
CA PRO A 110 10.48 11.18 17.04
C PRO A 110 10.39 11.78 18.45
N ASN A 111 10.28 13.11 18.52
CA ASN A 111 10.22 13.87 19.79
C ASN A 111 8.79 14.16 20.25
N GLY A 112 7.76 13.67 19.56
CA GLY A 112 6.35 13.92 19.91
C GLY A 112 5.74 12.84 20.79
N ARG A 113 4.63 13.18 21.45
CA ARG A 113 3.86 12.25 22.28
C ARG A 113 3.07 11.27 21.41
N THR A 114 2.87 10.05 21.90
CA THR A 114 2.05 9.03 21.22
C THR A 114 0.63 9.52 20.94
N ALA A 115 0.00 10.24 21.89
CA ALA A 115 -1.33 10.79 21.68
C ALA A 115 -1.39 11.78 20.50
N THR A 116 -0.40 12.67 20.37
CA THR A 116 -0.31 13.60 19.24
C THR A 116 -0.13 12.84 17.92
N TRP A 117 0.72 11.81 17.92
CA TRP A 117 0.93 10.96 16.74
C TRP A 117 -0.36 10.27 16.30
N THR A 118 -1.07 9.62 17.23
CA THR A 118 -2.33 8.93 16.94
C THR A 118 -3.41 9.91 16.46
N ALA A 119 -3.49 11.10 17.06
CA ALA A 119 -4.43 12.13 16.63
C ALA A 119 -4.13 12.63 15.21
N LEU A 120 -2.86 12.83 14.85
CA LEU A 120 -2.46 13.21 13.50
C LEU A 120 -2.72 12.11 12.48
N LEU A 121 -2.50 10.84 12.86
CA LEU A 121 -2.77 9.68 12.02
C LEU A 121 -4.28 9.56 11.73
N ALA A 122 -5.11 9.65 12.76
CA ALA A 122 -6.57 9.61 12.63
C ALA A 122 -7.11 10.81 11.84
N GLY A 123 -6.63 12.02 12.14
CA GLY A 123 -6.98 13.23 11.42
C GLY A 123 -6.60 13.17 9.93
N GLY A 124 -5.42 12.60 9.62
CA GLY A 124 -4.99 12.35 8.25
C GLY A 124 -5.90 11.39 7.49
N ALA A 125 -6.26 10.25 8.11
CA ALA A 125 -7.19 9.29 7.52
C ALA A 125 -8.56 9.92 7.23
N ILE A 126 -9.13 10.66 8.21
CA ILE A 126 -10.41 11.35 8.05
C ILE A 126 -10.35 12.40 6.93
N ALA A 127 -9.30 13.22 6.91
CA ALA A 127 -9.13 14.25 5.89
C ALA A 127 -9.06 13.65 4.48
N VAL A 128 -8.33 12.54 4.31
CA VAL A 128 -8.22 11.87 3.01
C VAL A 128 -9.52 11.17 2.61
N VAL A 129 -10.31 10.64 3.55
CA VAL A 129 -11.68 10.14 3.27
C VAL A 129 -12.57 11.24 2.71
N VAL A 130 -12.60 12.41 3.36
CA VAL A 130 -13.39 13.57 2.88
C VAL A 130 -12.93 14.03 1.50
N LEU A 131 -11.61 14.15 1.31
CA LEU A 131 -11.03 14.53 0.03
C LEU A 131 -11.36 13.50 -1.06
N TRP A 132 -11.27 12.21 -0.75
CA TRP A 132 -11.58 11.12 -1.68
C TRP A 132 -13.02 11.17 -2.14
N GLU A 133 -13.96 11.38 -1.22
CA GLU A 133 -15.38 11.50 -1.53
C GLU A 133 -15.67 12.69 -2.46
N TYR A 134 -15.05 13.84 -2.18
CA TYR A 134 -15.13 15.02 -3.05
C TYR A 134 -14.54 14.75 -4.45
N LEU A 135 -13.35 14.15 -4.52
CA LEU A 135 -12.70 13.82 -5.79
C LEU A 135 -13.51 12.80 -6.59
N LYS A 136 -14.05 11.77 -5.94
CA LYS A 136 -14.91 10.78 -6.59
C LYS A 136 -16.15 11.45 -7.19
N GLN A 137 -16.79 12.36 -6.45
CA GLN A 137 -17.93 13.11 -6.96
C GLN A 137 -17.55 13.96 -8.17
N MET A 138 -16.39 14.64 -8.14
CA MET A 138 -15.89 15.41 -9.28
C MET A 138 -15.53 14.54 -10.48
N TRP A 139 -14.87 13.40 -10.25
CA TRP A 139 -14.45 12.49 -11.30
C TRP A 139 -15.62 11.78 -11.91
N GLY A 140 -16.71 11.60 -11.16
CA GLY A 140 -17.92 10.89 -11.55
C GLY A 140 -17.75 9.37 -11.64
N ASP A 141 -16.70 8.77 -11.04
CA ASP A 141 -16.31 7.35 -11.17
C ASP A 141 -17.31 6.41 -10.49
N PRO A 142 -18.30 5.87 -11.23
CA PRO A 142 -19.47 5.24 -10.61
C PRO A 142 -19.19 3.80 -10.16
N LEU A 143 -18.24 3.10 -10.81
CA LEU A 143 -17.86 1.71 -10.53
C LEU A 143 -16.44 1.57 -9.93
N TYR A 144 -15.78 2.67 -9.57
CA TYR A 144 -14.40 2.69 -9.06
C TYR A 144 -13.37 2.05 -10.01
N GLN A 145 -13.65 1.99 -11.31
CA GLN A 145 -12.75 1.34 -12.27
C GLN A 145 -11.62 2.26 -12.75
N ALA A 146 -11.78 3.59 -12.63
CA ALA A 146 -10.73 4.54 -12.96
C ALA A 146 -9.82 4.83 -11.76
N ALA A 147 -10.34 4.70 -10.54
CA ALA A 147 -9.64 4.96 -9.30
C ALA A 147 -8.27 4.23 -9.15
N PRO A 148 -8.09 2.98 -9.61
CA PRO A 148 -6.79 2.30 -9.56
C PRO A 148 -5.66 3.02 -10.29
N ALA A 149 -5.98 3.85 -11.31
CA ALA A 149 -5.00 4.71 -11.96
C ALA A 149 -4.31 5.66 -10.97
N VAL A 150 -5.06 6.18 -9.99
CA VAL A 150 -4.53 7.11 -8.99
C VAL A 150 -3.81 6.34 -7.89
N THR A 151 -4.40 5.26 -7.39
CA THR A 151 -3.85 4.52 -6.23
C THR A 151 -2.54 3.81 -6.58
N LEU A 152 -2.40 3.27 -7.79
CA LEU A 152 -1.17 2.61 -8.26
C LEU A 152 -0.08 3.61 -8.67
N PHE A 153 -0.47 4.81 -9.11
CA PHE A 153 0.50 5.87 -9.43
C PHE A 153 1.10 6.51 -8.17
N ALA A 154 0.30 6.67 -7.11
CA ALA A 154 0.75 7.28 -5.86
C ALA A 154 1.83 6.45 -5.15
N LEU A 155 1.75 5.12 -5.25
CA LEU A 155 2.68 4.20 -4.57
C LEU A 155 4.15 4.43 -4.92
N PRO A 156 4.59 4.33 -6.18
CA PRO A 156 6.00 4.47 -6.50
C PRO A 156 6.53 5.88 -6.20
N VAL A 157 5.69 6.92 -6.30
CA VAL A 157 6.07 8.29 -5.92
C VAL A 157 6.38 8.36 -4.42
N ALA A 158 5.43 7.94 -3.58
CA ALA A 158 5.59 8.01 -2.13
C ALA A 158 6.67 7.05 -1.62
N ALA A 159 6.79 5.86 -2.22
CA ALA A 159 7.82 4.89 -1.90
C ALA A 159 9.22 5.40 -2.23
N THR A 160 9.39 6.04 -3.40
CA THR A 160 10.66 6.65 -3.79
C THR A 160 11.06 7.73 -2.80
N ALA A 161 10.14 8.63 -2.43
CA ALA A 161 10.41 9.66 -1.43
C ALA A 161 10.82 9.06 -0.08
N LEU A 162 10.14 8.00 0.37
CA LEU A 162 10.44 7.30 1.62
C LEU A 162 11.83 6.64 1.59
N ILE A 163 12.16 5.93 0.51
CA ILE A 163 13.46 5.27 0.34
C ILE A 163 14.59 6.30 0.29
N LEU A 164 14.42 7.41 -0.44
CA LEU A 164 15.41 8.47 -0.53
C LEU A 164 15.64 9.15 0.83
N ARG A 165 14.57 9.39 1.60
CA ARG A 165 14.66 9.92 2.97
C ARG A 165 15.42 8.98 3.89
N ARG A 166 15.12 7.68 3.83
CA ARG A 166 15.77 6.65 4.68
C ARG A 166 17.20 6.34 4.23
N ARG A 167 17.53 6.60 2.96
CA ARG A 167 18.76 6.12 2.30
C ARG A 167 19.00 4.62 2.49
N SER A 168 17.91 3.86 2.60
CA SER A 168 17.91 2.45 2.95
C SER A 168 16.64 1.78 2.47
N ALA A 169 16.71 0.47 2.23
CA ALA A 169 15.56 -0.38 1.93
C ALA A 169 14.91 -0.99 3.18
N VAL A 170 15.12 -0.41 4.37
CA VAL A 170 14.48 -0.89 5.61
C VAL A 170 12.95 -0.87 5.48
N ALA A 171 12.33 -1.96 5.89
CA ALA A 171 10.95 -2.40 5.68
C ALA A 171 10.48 -2.46 4.22
N GLN A 172 11.38 -2.34 3.23
CA GLN A 172 11.06 -2.43 1.80
C GLN A 172 11.48 -3.76 1.20
N HIS A 173 10.62 -4.38 0.39
CA HIS A 173 10.96 -5.61 -0.33
C HIS A 173 10.62 -5.49 -1.82
N ALA A 174 11.50 -5.97 -2.70
CA ALA A 174 11.32 -5.84 -4.15
C ALA A 174 10.03 -6.52 -4.65
N LEU A 175 9.64 -7.63 -4.00
CA LEU A 175 8.38 -8.34 -4.30
C LEU A 175 7.14 -7.43 -4.22
N ILE A 176 7.09 -6.50 -3.26
CA ILE A 176 5.94 -5.59 -3.09
C ILE A 176 5.70 -4.82 -4.38
N TYR A 177 6.75 -4.15 -4.86
CA TYR A 177 6.69 -3.31 -6.04
C TYR A 177 6.58 -4.10 -7.35
N GLY A 178 7.22 -5.27 -7.42
CA GLY A 178 7.09 -6.18 -8.57
C GLY A 178 5.68 -6.71 -8.74
N CYS A 179 5.00 -7.07 -7.64
CA CYS A 179 3.59 -7.46 -7.66
C CYS A 179 2.69 -6.31 -8.14
N PHE A 180 2.88 -5.09 -7.65
CA PHE A 180 2.11 -3.93 -8.14
C PHE A 180 2.42 -3.61 -9.62
N ALA A 181 3.66 -3.78 -10.08
CA ALA A 181 3.99 -3.63 -11.50
C ALA A 181 3.25 -4.66 -12.36
N GLY A 182 3.21 -5.93 -11.94
CA GLY A 182 2.42 -6.97 -12.62
C GLY A 182 0.92 -6.68 -12.60
N MET A 183 0.42 -6.15 -11.47
CA MET A 183 -0.96 -5.71 -11.33
C MET A 183 -1.34 -4.62 -12.34
N VAL A 184 -0.46 -3.63 -12.57
CA VAL A 184 -0.67 -2.59 -13.60
C VAL A 184 -0.86 -3.22 -14.98
N VAL A 185 -0.01 -4.17 -15.36
CA VAL A 185 -0.12 -4.84 -16.67
C VAL A 185 -1.46 -5.57 -16.80
N LEU A 186 -1.85 -6.34 -15.79
CA LEU A 186 -3.11 -7.09 -15.79
C LEU A 186 -4.33 -6.15 -15.84
N TRP A 187 -4.35 -5.14 -14.97
CA TRP A 187 -5.47 -4.19 -14.86
C TRP A 187 -5.66 -3.38 -16.14
N TRP A 188 -4.58 -2.80 -16.68
CA TRP A 188 -4.66 -2.00 -17.91
C TRP A 188 -5.00 -2.86 -19.12
N SER A 189 -4.46 -4.09 -19.20
CA SER A 189 -4.78 -4.98 -20.32
C SER A 189 -6.27 -5.33 -20.37
N ILE A 190 -6.88 -5.66 -19.22
CA ILE A 190 -8.31 -5.97 -19.17
C ILE A 190 -9.16 -4.74 -19.48
N THR A 191 -8.92 -3.63 -18.78
CA THR A 191 -9.71 -2.41 -18.94
C THR A 191 -9.60 -1.82 -20.34
N ALA A 192 -8.40 -1.72 -20.92
CA ALA A 192 -8.21 -1.20 -22.27
C ALA A 192 -8.80 -2.10 -23.36
N THR A 193 -8.85 -3.42 -23.13
CA THR A 193 -9.40 -4.37 -24.11
C THR A 193 -10.92 -4.39 -24.09
N PHE A 194 -11.54 -4.36 -22.91
CA PHE A 194 -12.97 -4.69 -22.77
C PHE A 194 -13.87 -3.53 -22.32
N TYR A 195 -13.36 -2.49 -21.64
CA TYR A 195 -14.21 -1.49 -20.96
C TYR A 195 -14.51 -0.24 -21.80
N GLY A 196 -14.15 -0.26 -23.08
CA GLY A 196 -14.54 0.76 -24.05
C GLY A 196 -13.65 2.01 -24.12
N PRO A 197 -14.11 3.07 -24.82
CA PRO A 197 -13.25 4.16 -25.30
C PRO A 197 -12.50 4.94 -24.22
N PHE A 198 -13.05 5.06 -23.02
CA PHE A 198 -12.39 5.78 -21.92
C PHE A 198 -11.06 5.13 -21.53
N PHE A 199 -11.00 3.79 -21.50
CA PHE A 199 -9.83 3.03 -21.04
C PHE A 199 -8.76 2.82 -22.13
N VAL A 200 -9.01 3.33 -23.33
CA VAL A 200 -7.99 3.45 -24.40
C VAL A 200 -7.58 4.90 -24.64
N SER A 201 -8.06 5.83 -23.82
CA SER A 201 -7.61 7.22 -23.87
C SER A 201 -6.12 7.33 -23.57
N TRP A 202 -5.44 8.27 -24.23
CA TRP A 202 -4.01 8.45 -24.04
C TRP A 202 -3.67 8.81 -22.58
N GLN A 203 -4.56 9.52 -21.88
CA GLN A 203 -4.38 9.86 -20.45
C GLN A 203 -4.34 8.59 -19.59
N TYR A 204 -5.31 7.69 -19.79
CA TYR A 204 -5.38 6.44 -19.02
C TYR A 204 -4.20 5.52 -19.34
N LEU A 205 -3.87 5.35 -20.63
CA LEU A 205 -2.75 4.50 -21.05
C LEU A 205 -1.40 5.06 -20.59
N THR A 206 -1.20 6.38 -20.66
CA THR A 206 0.02 7.03 -20.18
C THR A 206 0.17 6.90 -18.68
N ALA A 207 -0.92 7.07 -17.91
CA ALA A 207 -0.89 6.85 -16.47
C ALA A 207 -0.44 5.42 -16.12
N GLY A 208 -0.95 4.41 -16.82
CA GLY A 208 -0.52 3.01 -16.66
C GLY A 208 0.94 2.79 -17.03
N GLY A 209 1.36 3.28 -18.21
CA GLY A 209 2.73 3.14 -18.67
C GLY A 209 3.75 3.78 -17.71
N VAL A 210 3.46 4.99 -17.23
CA VAL A 210 4.33 5.67 -16.26
C VAL A 210 4.32 4.95 -14.91
N ALA A 211 3.15 4.54 -14.39
CA ALA A 211 3.07 3.79 -13.14
C ALA A 211 3.88 2.50 -13.21
N PHE A 212 3.77 1.74 -14.31
CA PHE A 212 4.56 0.53 -14.54
C PHE A 212 6.06 0.79 -14.50
N VAL A 213 6.54 1.78 -15.28
CA VAL A 213 7.97 2.12 -15.35
C VAL A 213 8.49 2.53 -13.96
N MET A 214 7.74 3.35 -13.23
CA MET A 214 8.13 3.78 -11.90
C MET A 214 8.15 2.62 -10.90
N LEU A 215 7.16 1.73 -10.91
CA LEU A 215 7.12 0.54 -10.05
C LEU A 215 8.28 -0.43 -10.34
N VAL A 216 8.60 -0.65 -11.63
CA VAL A 216 9.79 -1.42 -12.01
C VAL A 216 11.07 -0.74 -11.52
N GLY A 217 11.17 0.58 -11.67
CA GLY A 217 12.29 1.37 -11.16
C GLY A 217 12.50 1.21 -9.65
N VAL A 218 11.43 1.34 -8.87
CA VAL A 218 11.47 1.13 -7.40
C VAL A 218 11.81 -0.33 -7.06
N THR A 219 11.26 -1.30 -7.79
CA THR A 219 11.59 -2.73 -7.63
C THR A 219 13.09 -2.97 -7.76
N VAL A 220 13.71 -2.45 -8.83
CA VAL A 220 15.15 -2.58 -9.09
C VAL A 220 15.96 -1.85 -8.02
N LEU A 221 15.56 -0.63 -7.64
CA LEU A 221 16.23 0.16 -6.60
C LEU A 221 16.27 -0.61 -5.27
N VAL A 222 15.12 -1.10 -4.80
CA VAL A 222 15.00 -1.86 -3.54
C VAL A 222 15.82 -3.14 -3.60
N ALA A 223 15.77 -3.87 -4.73
CA ALA A 223 16.57 -5.08 -4.91
C ALA A 223 18.08 -4.80 -4.84
N ARG A 224 18.56 -3.68 -5.41
CA ARG A 224 19.97 -3.28 -5.36
C ARG A 224 20.40 -2.89 -3.94
N LEU A 225 19.60 -2.06 -3.26
CA LEU A 225 19.87 -1.64 -1.88
C LEU A 225 19.95 -2.84 -0.93
N ARG A 226 19.02 -3.80 -1.06
CA ARG A 226 18.99 -5.04 -0.27
C ARG A 226 20.24 -5.91 -0.49
N ARG A 227 20.71 -6.05 -1.73
CA ARG A 227 21.95 -6.80 -2.05
C ARG A 227 23.20 -6.12 -1.51
N GLY A 228 23.25 -4.78 -1.57
CA GLY A 228 24.37 -4.00 -1.05
C GLY A 228 24.55 -4.13 0.47
N THR A 229 23.45 -4.30 1.21
CA THR A 229 23.49 -4.54 2.67
C THR A 229 24.07 -5.91 3.02
N THR A 230 23.97 -6.90 2.13
CA THR A 230 24.52 -8.25 2.33
C THR A 230 26.03 -8.34 2.04
N SER A 231 26.66 -7.29 1.50
CA SER A 231 28.07 -7.30 1.06
C SER A 231 29.09 -6.93 2.15
N LEU A 232 28.69 -6.78 3.42
CA LEU A 232 29.63 -6.64 4.53
C LEU A 232 30.03 -8.03 5.08
N GLY A 233 30.89 -8.70 4.31
CA GLY A 233 31.77 -9.80 4.70
C GLY A 233 32.76 -10.03 3.55
N PRO A 234 34.08 -10.10 3.79
CA PRO A 234 34.73 -10.81 4.89
C PRO A 234 35.76 -9.99 5.71
N ALA A 235 35.90 -10.36 6.99
CA ALA A 235 36.96 -9.95 7.93
C ALA A 235 37.11 -8.43 8.24
N GLY A 236 36.73 -8.04 9.46
CA GLY A 236 37.21 -6.80 10.07
C GLY A 236 36.11 -6.01 10.76
N ILE A 237 36.00 -6.22 12.07
CA ILE A 237 35.35 -5.33 13.04
C ILE A 237 33.80 -5.38 12.99
N SER A 238 33.24 -6.40 13.65
CA SER A 238 31.90 -6.32 14.20
C SER A 238 31.90 -5.42 15.44
N GLU A 239 31.89 -4.10 15.23
CA GLU A 239 31.35 -3.21 16.25
C GLU A 239 29.85 -3.09 16.00
N HIS A 240 29.10 -4.03 16.57
CA HIS A 240 27.80 -3.65 17.08
C HIS A 240 28.03 -2.50 18.05
N PRO A 241 27.49 -1.28 17.82
CA PRO A 241 27.27 -0.41 18.96
C PRO A 241 26.27 -1.15 19.82
N ALA A 242 26.76 -1.67 20.95
CA ALA A 242 25.95 -2.18 22.04
C ALA A 242 24.71 -1.30 22.15
N SER A 243 23.54 -1.95 22.07
CA SER A 243 22.29 -1.24 22.21
C SER A 243 22.39 -0.38 23.47
N LYS A 244 22.02 0.90 23.39
CA LYS A 244 21.94 1.78 24.57
C LYS A 244 21.01 1.22 25.68
N ILE A 245 20.33 0.11 25.42
CA ILE A 245 19.47 -0.61 26.35
C ILE A 245 20.31 -1.51 27.26
N ASP A 246 21.43 -2.08 26.80
CA ASP A 246 22.30 -2.95 27.63
C ASP A 246 23.20 -2.16 28.59
N ALA A 247 23.41 -0.86 28.35
CA ALA A 247 24.18 0.02 29.23
C ALA A 247 23.39 0.53 30.45
N MET A 248 22.05 0.39 30.48
CA MET A 248 21.23 0.84 31.60
C MET A 248 20.89 -0.27 32.61
N THR A 249 21.10 -1.54 32.26
CA THR A 249 20.83 -2.70 33.15
C THR A 249 22.07 -3.21 33.89
N ALA A 250 23.28 -2.71 33.59
CA ALA A 250 24.54 -3.18 34.18
C ALA A 250 25.10 -2.31 35.33
N ARG A 251 24.25 -1.64 36.13
CA ARG A 251 24.64 -1.03 37.42
C ARG A 251 23.66 -1.43 38.52
N GLY A 252 23.94 -2.56 39.16
CA GLY A 252 23.12 -3.04 40.27
C GLY A 252 23.67 -4.26 41.00
N ALA A 253 24.99 -4.36 41.15
CA ALA A 253 25.60 -5.34 42.05
C ALA A 253 26.64 -4.62 42.91
N MET A 254 26.21 -4.13 44.08
CA MET A 254 27.11 -3.93 45.21
C MET A 254 26.72 -4.91 46.33
N PRO A 255 27.68 -5.68 46.86
CA PRO A 255 27.44 -6.77 47.78
C PRO A 255 27.21 -6.28 49.22
N ALA A 256 26.44 -7.08 49.96
CA ALA A 256 26.27 -6.98 51.39
C ALA A 256 27.61 -6.96 52.14
N ARG A 257 27.77 -6.01 53.07
CA ARG A 257 28.71 -6.08 54.20
C ARG A 257 28.08 -5.45 55.44
N PHE A 258 27.54 -6.29 56.31
CA PHE A 258 27.76 -6.20 57.78
C PHE A 258 29.12 -6.90 58.06
N PRO A 259 29.83 -6.71 59.21
CA PRO A 259 29.43 -6.31 60.57
C PRO A 259 30.23 -5.08 61.09
N VAL A 260 30.01 -4.45 62.25
CA VAL A 260 29.75 -4.86 63.67
C VAL A 260 28.86 -3.82 64.33
#